data_AF-Q8L4F4-F1
#
_entry.id   AF-Q8L4F4-F1
#
_cell.length_a   1.000
_cell.length_b   1.000
_cell.length_c   1.000
_cell.angle_alpha   90.00
_cell.angle_beta   90.00
_cell.angle_gamma   90.00
#
_symmetry.space_group_name_H-M   'P 1'
#
loop_
_entity.id
_entity.type
_entity.pdbx_description
1 polymer ?
#
loop_
_entity_poly.entity_id
_entity_poly.type
_entity_poly.pdbx_seq_one_letter_code
_entity_poly.pdbx_strand_id
1 'polypeptide(L)'
;MHHQSAENAIYHAEMRGIIPVQAKNLHPAEIELIAIAMAGNEADDHTSAAATVLRELSGTRVEVARAREAAVKAWLSAMPLGEELERLRAELAAAKNRLAATAAEMPPLKSAIASTNDAAVARKEAAGEKRAAAEELRRRVDRARDELRRLRSEAAAAREEIGAVERRVLVRRQAARALQLAERAVAAEAHTLAWSAAAAAEQAARAPGAGADAAHHDVVALPARMLEELRRGVEAEERKAEARVEEAEALRRAAKARRAAAAARLAEARARKREAAEQGRRRDAENERGDNAARRSRSGGTRLAARKLPSWLCAVGRSGGRSQATAMAAHGTNR
;
A
#
# COMPACT_ATOMS: atom_id res chain seq x y z
N MET A 1 28.13 108.79 -57.42
CA MET A 1 27.43 109.95 -58.01
C MET A 1 26.36 109.59 -59.05
N HIS A 2 26.21 108.33 -59.51
CA HIS A 2 25.21 107.98 -60.54
C HIS A 2 23.76 107.84 -60.05
N HIS A 3 23.49 107.67 -58.76
CA HIS A 3 22.11 107.51 -58.27
C HIS A 3 21.27 108.80 -58.31
N GLN A 4 21.88 109.99 -58.23
CA GLN A 4 21.14 111.27 -58.29
C GLN A 4 20.64 111.62 -59.70
N SER A 5 21.17 111.01 -60.75
CA SER A 5 20.71 111.25 -62.13
C SER A 5 19.36 110.58 -62.42
N ALA A 6 19.13 109.38 -61.84
CA ALA A 6 17.90 108.62 -62.07
C ALA A 6 16.69 109.26 -61.35
N GLU A 7 16.87 109.76 -60.14
CA GLU A 7 15.78 110.45 -59.42
C GLU A 7 15.37 111.75 -60.11
N ASN A 8 16.32 112.50 -60.69
CA ASN A 8 16.02 113.71 -61.47
C ASN A 8 15.25 113.41 -62.78
N ALA A 9 15.47 112.24 -63.39
CA ALA A 9 14.73 111.83 -64.59
C ALA A 9 13.25 111.51 -64.28
N ILE A 10 12.97 110.91 -63.12
CA ILE A 10 11.60 110.61 -62.69
C ILE A 10 10.84 111.91 -62.39
N TYR A 11 11.47 112.87 -61.70
CA TYR A 11 10.85 114.16 -61.39
C TYR A 11 10.55 115.01 -62.64
N HIS A 12 11.37 114.92 -63.68
CA HIS A 12 11.11 115.62 -64.95
C HIS A 12 10.06 114.93 -65.83
N ALA A 13 9.89 113.61 -65.73
CA ALA A 13 8.88 112.88 -66.48
C ALA A 13 7.47 113.08 -65.90
N GLU A 14 7.31 113.14 -64.57
CA GLU A 14 6.01 113.42 -63.94
C GLU A 14 5.46 114.80 -64.29
N MET A 15 6.33 115.82 -64.40
CA MET A 15 5.91 117.19 -64.77
C MET A 15 5.40 117.33 -66.21
N ARG A 16 5.66 116.37 -67.11
CA ARG A 16 5.22 116.50 -68.53
C ARG A 16 3.88 115.86 -68.84
N GLY A 17 3.18 115.26 -67.87
CA GLY A 17 1.76 114.89 -68.03
C GLY A 17 1.44 113.93 -69.18
N ILE A 18 2.42 113.19 -69.70
CA ILE A 18 2.25 112.18 -70.75
C ILE A 18 2.76 110.85 -70.19
N ILE A 19 2.00 110.24 -69.27
CA ILE A 19 2.22 108.84 -68.90
C ILE A 19 0.87 108.11 -68.99
N PRO A 20 0.59 107.38 -70.09
CA PRO A 20 -0.52 106.44 -70.12
C PRO A 20 -0.31 105.35 -69.06
N VAL A 21 -1.36 105.13 -68.26
CA VAL A 21 -1.39 104.46 -66.94
C VAL A 21 -1.08 102.94 -66.95
N GLN A 22 -0.64 102.35 -68.06
CA GLN A 22 -0.52 100.87 -68.16
C GLN A 22 0.88 100.28 -67.90
N ALA A 23 1.89 101.06 -67.51
CA ALA A 23 3.26 100.53 -67.32
C ALA A 23 3.61 100.05 -65.88
N LYS A 24 2.69 100.10 -64.90
CA LYS A 24 3.07 99.93 -63.48
C LYS A 24 3.19 98.48 -62.96
N ASN A 25 2.95 97.45 -63.77
CA ASN A 25 2.97 96.04 -63.30
C ASN A 25 4.04 95.16 -63.97
N LEU A 26 4.95 95.72 -64.76
CA LEU A 26 6.03 94.92 -65.35
C LEU A 26 7.11 94.66 -64.28
N HIS A 27 7.48 93.39 -64.12
CA HIS A 27 8.55 92.99 -63.22
C HIS A 27 9.87 93.64 -63.72
N PRO A 28 10.79 94.08 -62.85
CA PRO A 28 12.06 94.70 -63.29
C PRO A 28 12.85 93.80 -64.27
N ALA A 29 12.70 92.47 -64.16
CA ALA A 29 13.27 91.53 -65.12
C ALA A 29 12.63 91.59 -66.53
N GLU A 30 11.35 91.96 -66.64
CA GLU A 30 10.69 92.17 -67.95
C GLU A 30 11.11 93.49 -68.58
N ILE A 31 11.37 94.54 -67.77
CA ILE A 31 11.94 95.80 -68.25
C ILE A 31 13.35 95.57 -68.81
N GLU A 32 14.18 94.77 -68.14
CA GLU A 32 15.48 94.36 -68.68
C GLU A 32 15.36 93.49 -69.95
N LEU A 33 14.39 92.57 -70.01
CA LEU A 33 14.19 91.75 -71.21
C LEU A 33 13.80 92.61 -72.44
N ILE A 34 12.97 93.65 -72.25
CA ILE A 34 12.59 94.57 -73.31
C ILE A 34 13.79 95.44 -73.72
N ALA A 35 14.59 95.92 -72.76
CA ALA A 35 15.80 96.69 -73.05
C ALA A 35 16.86 95.88 -73.82
N ILE A 36 17.01 94.59 -73.50
CA ILE A 36 17.94 93.70 -74.21
C ILE A 36 17.38 93.34 -75.59
N ALA A 37 16.06 93.15 -75.74
CA ALA A 37 15.45 92.86 -77.04
C ALA A 37 15.60 94.01 -78.07
N MET A 38 15.76 95.26 -77.61
CA MET A 38 15.98 96.41 -78.50
C MET A 38 17.44 96.63 -78.89
N ALA A 39 18.41 96.00 -78.21
CA ALA A 39 19.82 95.99 -78.61
C ALA A 39 20.10 94.80 -79.54
N GLY A 40 19.30 94.66 -80.60
CA GLY A 40 19.55 93.72 -81.68
C GLY A 40 20.51 94.33 -82.70
N ASN A 41 21.70 93.74 -82.84
CA ASN A 41 22.39 93.49 -84.11
C ASN A 41 23.86 93.09 -83.82
N GLU A 42 24.30 91.99 -84.42
CA GLU A 42 25.72 91.59 -84.61
C GLU A 42 26.45 90.85 -83.46
N ALA A 43 25.76 90.03 -82.67
CA ALA A 43 26.41 89.06 -81.77
C ALA A 43 25.74 87.67 -81.78
N ASP A 44 25.37 87.18 -82.96
CA ASP A 44 24.54 85.97 -83.12
C ASP A 44 25.27 84.63 -82.82
N ASP A 45 26.60 84.59 -82.82
CA ASP A 45 27.33 83.36 -82.47
C ASP A 45 27.62 83.23 -80.97
N HIS A 46 27.74 84.34 -80.23
CA HIS A 46 27.93 84.31 -78.78
C HIS A 46 26.61 84.11 -78.02
N THR A 47 25.48 84.55 -78.57
CA THR A 47 24.15 84.34 -77.98
C THR A 47 23.71 82.87 -78.08
N SER A 48 24.04 82.16 -79.17
CA SER A 48 23.77 80.72 -79.31
C SER A 48 24.55 79.87 -78.30
N ALA A 49 25.83 80.19 -78.08
CA ALA A 49 26.65 79.55 -77.05
C ALA A 49 26.11 79.85 -75.63
N ALA A 50 25.78 81.11 -75.34
CA ALA A 50 25.21 81.51 -74.05
C ALA A 50 23.84 80.85 -73.78
N ALA A 51 22.95 80.78 -74.78
CA ALA A 51 21.66 80.11 -74.68
C ALA A 51 21.82 78.60 -74.46
N THR A 52 22.80 77.97 -75.12
CA THR A 52 23.12 76.56 -74.91
C THR A 52 23.61 76.29 -73.49
N VAL A 53 24.54 77.12 -72.98
CA VAL A 53 25.02 77.03 -71.58
C VAL A 53 23.88 77.25 -70.59
N LEU A 54 22.98 78.21 -70.82
CA LEU A 54 21.82 78.43 -69.94
C LEU A 54 20.85 77.25 -69.96
N ARG A 55 20.62 76.63 -71.12
CA ARG A 55 19.80 75.42 -71.24
C ARG A 55 20.44 74.25 -70.51
N GLU A 56 21.74 74.03 -70.67
CA GLU A 56 22.50 73.01 -69.93
C GLU A 56 22.50 73.28 -68.42
N LEU A 57 22.65 74.53 -67.98
CA LEU A 57 22.52 74.92 -66.58
C LEU A 57 21.11 74.69 -66.05
N SER A 58 20.07 74.93 -66.85
CA SER A 58 18.69 74.64 -66.47
C SER A 58 18.43 73.13 -66.37
N GLY A 59 18.97 72.34 -67.31
CA GLY A 59 18.90 70.89 -67.32
C GLY A 59 19.60 70.28 -66.10
N THR A 60 20.83 70.70 -65.84
CA THR A 60 21.60 70.27 -64.65
C THR A 60 20.92 70.69 -63.35
N ARG A 61 20.29 71.88 -63.28
CA ARG A 61 19.48 72.27 -62.11
C ARG A 61 18.28 71.35 -61.89
N VAL A 62 17.56 70.98 -62.95
CA VAL A 62 16.44 70.03 -62.88
C VAL A 62 16.93 68.64 -62.47
N GLU A 63 18.06 68.19 -63.00
CA GLU A 63 18.69 66.92 -62.62
C GLU A 63 19.15 66.92 -61.15
N VAL A 64 19.78 68.00 -60.68
CA VAL A 64 20.16 68.16 -59.27
C VAL A 64 18.93 68.19 -58.38
N ALA A 65 17.85 68.86 -58.78
CA ALA A 65 16.59 68.86 -58.05
C ALA A 65 15.98 67.44 -57.97
N ARG A 66 15.92 66.71 -59.09
CA ARG A 66 15.47 65.31 -59.13
C ARG A 66 16.35 64.38 -58.30
N ALA A 67 17.68 64.55 -58.35
CA ALA A 67 18.62 63.77 -57.56
C ALA A 67 18.43 64.02 -56.06
N ARG A 68 18.20 65.29 -55.66
CA ARG A 68 17.87 65.64 -54.27
C ARG A 68 16.54 65.05 -53.83
N GLU A 69 15.51 65.15 -54.66
CA GLU A 69 14.19 64.56 -54.35
C GLU A 69 14.28 63.04 -54.24
N ALA A 70 14.99 62.37 -55.16
CA ALA A 70 15.26 60.94 -55.10
C ALA A 70 16.04 60.56 -53.83
N ALA A 71 17.03 61.36 -53.42
CA ALA A 71 17.79 61.15 -52.20
C ALA A 71 16.92 61.31 -50.94
N VAL A 72 16.06 62.34 -50.88
CA VAL A 72 15.11 62.53 -49.78
C VAL A 72 14.11 61.37 -49.72
N LYS A 73 13.58 60.95 -50.88
CA LYS A 73 12.66 59.81 -50.95
C LYS A 73 13.34 58.51 -50.52
N ALA A 74 14.59 58.28 -50.92
CA ALA A 74 15.39 57.14 -50.49
C ALA A 74 15.65 57.17 -48.98
N TRP A 75 15.99 58.33 -48.42
CA TRP A 75 16.19 58.52 -47.00
C TRP A 75 14.90 58.29 -46.19
N LEU A 76 13.78 58.87 -46.62
CA LEU A 76 12.46 58.62 -46.02
C LEU A 76 12.05 57.15 -46.11
N SER A 77 12.38 56.47 -47.22
CA SER A 77 12.12 55.02 -47.35
C SER A 77 13.05 54.16 -46.49
N ALA A 78 14.22 54.67 -46.11
CA ALA A 78 15.18 53.98 -45.25
C ALA A 78 14.91 54.18 -43.76
N MET A 79 14.20 55.24 -43.35
CA MET A 79 13.78 55.45 -41.96
C MET A 79 13.06 54.25 -41.32
N PRO A 80 12.01 53.65 -41.92
CA PRO A 80 11.35 52.49 -41.32
C PRO A 80 12.27 51.28 -41.18
N LEU A 81 13.28 51.12 -42.04
CA LEU A 81 14.30 50.08 -41.89
C LEU A 81 15.15 50.29 -40.63
N GLY A 82 15.42 51.54 -40.26
CA GLY A 82 16.10 51.89 -39.02
C GLY A 82 15.30 51.46 -37.79
N GLU A 83 14.01 51.79 -37.76
CA GLU A 83 13.09 51.41 -36.68
C GLU A 83 12.93 49.88 -36.56
N GLU A 84 12.82 49.17 -37.70
CA GLU A 84 12.79 47.71 -37.72
C GLU A 84 14.08 47.09 -37.19
N LEU A 85 15.25 47.64 -37.53
CA LEU A 85 16.54 47.18 -37.01
C LEU A 85 16.65 47.40 -35.50
N GLU A 86 16.19 48.54 -34.98
CA GLU A 86 16.15 48.80 -33.54
C GLU A 86 15.19 47.86 -32.81
N ARG A 87 14.01 47.62 -33.38
CA ARG A 87 13.04 46.63 -32.87
C ARG A 87 13.65 45.23 -32.83
N LEU A 88 14.29 44.78 -33.91
CA LEU A 88 14.95 43.46 -33.97
C LEU A 88 16.11 43.34 -32.96
N ARG A 89 16.86 44.42 -32.73
CA ARG A 89 17.91 44.46 -31.70
C ARG A 89 17.32 44.34 -30.29
N ALA A 90 16.22 45.04 -30.01
CA ALA A 90 15.50 44.95 -28.74
C ALA A 90 14.92 43.54 -28.52
N GLU A 91 14.30 42.94 -29.54
CA GLU A 91 13.78 41.57 -29.52
C GLU A 91 14.90 40.54 -29.30
N LEU A 92 16.04 40.69 -29.99
CA LEU A 92 17.21 39.84 -29.81
C LEU A 92 17.78 39.95 -28.38
N ALA A 93 17.86 41.17 -27.82
CA ALA A 93 18.28 41.38 -26.45
C ALA A 93 17.32 40.72 -25.45
N ALA A 94 16.01 40.87 -25.65
CA ALA A 94 14.99 40.22 -24.83
C ALA A 94 15.08 38.68 -24.91
N ALA A 95 15.29 38.12 -26.11
CA ALA A 95 15.47 36.69 -26.30
C ALA A 95 16.74 36.16 -25.61
N LYS A 96 17.86 36.90 -25.70
CA LYS A 96 19.11 36.57 -24.99
C LYS A 96 18.92 36.59 -23.47
N ASN A 97 18.21 37.57 -22.93
CA ASN A 97 17.91 37.64 -21.49
C ASN A 97 17.03 36.48 -21.03
N ARG A 98 16.01 36.09 -21.81
CA ARG A 98 15.19 34.89 -21.52
C ARG A 98 16.04 33.62 -21.56
N LEU A 99 16.90 33.46 -22.56
CA LEU A 99 17.81 32.32 -22.64
C LEU A 99 18.75 32.27 -21.42
N ALA A 100 19.34 33.40 -21.03
CA ALA A 100 20.20 33.50 -19.85
C ALA A 100 19.44 33.15 -18.55
N ALA A 101 18.20 33.61 -18.40
CA ALA A 101 17.35 33.25 -17.26
C ALA A 101 17.06 31.74 -17.21
N THR A 102 16.66 31.14 -18.34
CA THR A 102 16.44 29.68 -18.41
C THR A 102 17.72 28.88 -18.16
N ALA A 103 18.86 29.36 -18.65
CA ALA A 103 20.15 28.74 -18.40
C ALA A 103 20.55 28.82 -16.92
N ALA A 104 20.20 29.90 -16.22
CA ALA A 104 20.43 30.05 -14.78
C ALA A 104 19.53 29.15 -13.92
N GLU A 105 18.33 28.78 -14.40
CA GLU A 105 17.42 27.84 -13.71
C GLU A 105 17.83 26.36 -13.88
N MET A 106 18.62 26.02 -14.91
CA MET A 106 19.01 24.63 -15.16
C MET A 106 19.87 24.01 -14.03
N PRO A 107 20.92 24.66 -13.49
CA PRO A 107 21.72 24.10 -12.39
C PRO A 107 20.93 23.77 -11.12
N PRO A 108 20.08 24.65 -10.55
CA PRO A 108 19.31 24.31 -9.35
C PRO A 108 18.32 23.17 -9.59
N LEU A 109 17.69 23.10 -10.77
CA LEU A 109 16.82 21.98 -11.13
C LEU A 109 17.59 20.66 -11.22
N LYS A 110 18.79 20.65 -11.83
CA LYS A 110 19.66 19.46 -11.85
C LYS A 110 20.05 19.00 -10.44
N SER A 111 20.38 19.94 -9.55
CA SER A 111 20.70 19.63 -8.15
C SER A 111 19.48 19.06 -7.40
N ALA A 112 18.29 19.63 -7.58
CA ALA A 112 17.06 19.13 -6.97
C ALA A 112 16.70 17.72 -7.45
N ILE A 113 16.89 17.42 -8.74
CA ILE A 113 16.68 16.08 -9.31
C ILE A 113 17.68 15.08 -8.71
N ALA A 114 18.97 15.44 -8.63
CA ALA A 114 19.99 14.59 -8.03
C ALA A 114 19.65 14.27 -6.56
N SER A 115 19.34 15.29 -5.75
CA SER A 115 18.93 15.12 -4.36
C SER A 115 17.67 14.25 -4.21
N THR A 116 16.68 14.42 -5.09
CA THR A 116 15.46 13.60 -5.10
C THR A 116 15.78 12.14 -5.43
N ASN A 117 16.68 11.90 -6.38
CA ASN A 117 17.13 10.55 -6.73
C ASN A 117 17.86 9.88 -5.57
N ASP A 118 18.76 10.60 -4.90
CA ASP A 118 19.48 10.08 -3.72
C ASP A 118 18.51 9.73 -2.59
N ALA A 119 17.52 10.60 -2.31
CA ALA A 119 16.48 10.33 -1.34
C ALA A 119 15.61 9.12 -1.73
N ALA A 120 15.36 8.91 -3.02
CA ALA A 120 14.62 7.74 -3.50
C ALA A 120 15.43 6.44 -3.34
N VAL A 121 16.75 6.47 -3.58
CA VAL A 121 17.65 5.33 -3.33
C VAL A 121 17.70 4.99 -1.84
N ALA A 122 17.94 5.96 -0.98
CA ALA A 122 17.96 5.76 0.48
C ALA A 122 16.65 5.17 1.01
N ARG A 123 15.49 5.61 0.48
CA ARG A 123 14.18 5.03 0.84
C ARG A 123 14.03 3.59 0.38
N LYS A 124 14.57 3.22 -0.79
CA LYS A 124 14.54 1.84 -1.28
C LYS A 124 15.42 0.93 -0.43
N GLU A 125 16.60 1.40 -0.02
CA GLU A 125 17.51 0.67 0.87
C GLU A 125 16.85 0.44 2.24
N ALA A 126 16.32 1.49 2.86
CA ALA A 126 15.59 1.38 4.13
C ALA A 126 14.36 0.45 4.03
N ALA A 127 13.69 0.42 2.88
CA ALA A 127 12.60 -0.53 2.64
C ALA A 127 13.11 -1.98 2.50
N GLY A 128 14.29 -2.17 1.90
CA GLY A 128 14.98 -3.46 1.83
C GLY A 128 15.36 -3.99 3.21
N GLU A 129 15.95 -3.15 4.07
CA GLU A 129 16.30 -3.49 5.45
C GLU A 129 15.06 -3.89 6.26
N LYS A 130 13.97 -3.11 6.16
CA LYS A 130 12.71 -3.44 6.84
C LYS A 130 12.13 -4.77 6.37
N ARG A 131 12.23 -5.10 5.08
CA ARG A 131 11.81 -6.41 4.55
C ARG A 131 12.68 -7.54 5.12
N ALA A 132 14.00 -7.38 5.14
CA ALA A 132 14.92 -8.36 5.72
C ALA A 132 14.65 -8.59 7.23
N ALA A 133 14.43 -7.52 7.99
CA ALA A 133 14.07 -7.61 9.40
C ALA A 133 12.73 -8.33 9.62
N ALA A 134 11.72 -8.04 8.79
CA ALA A 134 10.42 -8.72 8.86
C ALA A 134 10.53 -10.21 8.54
N GLU A 135 11.37 -10.60 7.57
CA GLU A 135 11.64 -12.01 7.28
C GLU A 135 12.35 -12.73 8.43
N GLU A 136 13.34 -12.10 9.07
CA GLU A 136 14.00 -12.70 10.23
C GLU A 136 13.02 -12.88 11.40
N LEU A 137 12.15 -11.89 11.66
CA LEU A 137 11.10 -12.05 12.66
C LEU A 137 10.15 -13.20 12.32
N ARG A 138 9.77 -13.38 11.04
CA ARG A 138 8.96 -14.54 10.61
C ARG A 138 9.68 -15.86 10.90
N ARG A 139 10.96 -15.98 10.54
CA ARG A 139 11.78 -17.18 10.83
C ARG A 139 11.84 -17.48 12.33
N ARG A 140 12.04 -16.46 13.16
CA ARG A 140 12.04 -16.61 14.63
C ARG A 140 10.70 -17.10 15.18
N VAL A 141 9.59 -16.55 14.68
CA VAL A 141 8.24 -16.98 15.08
C VAL A 141 7.98 -18.42 14.67
N ASP A 142 8.42 -18.84 13.49
CA ASP A 142 8.23 -20.22 13.04
C ASP A 142 9.07 -21.21 13.86
N ARG A 143 10.34 -20.89 14.16
CA ARG A 143 11.17 -21.68 15.10
C ARG A 143 10.49 -21.82 16.47
N ALA A 144 9.99 -20.73 17.04
CA ALA A 144 9.30 -20.74 18.33
C ALA A 144 8.01 -21.58 18.31
N ARG A 145 7.28 -21.59 17.18
CA ARG A 145 6.11 -22.46 16.99
C ARG A 145 6.49 -23.93 16.95
N ASP A 146 7.59 -24.28 16.31
CA ASP A 146 8.10 -25.65 16.26
C ASP A 146 8.56 -26.14 17.63
N GLU A 147 9.28 -25.31 18.38
CA GLU A 147 9.66 -25.57 19.78
C GLU A 147 8.42 -25.80 20.65
N LEU A 148 7.40 -24.95 20.53
CA LEU A 148 6.15 -25.11 21.27
C LEU A 148 5.42 -26.42 20.92
N ARG A 149 5.43 -26.84 19.65
CA ARG A 149 4.88 -28.14 19.23
C ARG A 149 5.66 -29.28 19.87
N ARG A 150 6.99 -29.21 19.88
CA ARG A 150 7.87 -30.21 20.50
C ARG A 150 7.61 -30.34 22.00
N LEU A 151 7.57 -29.22 22.72
CA LEU A 151 7.26 -29.18 24.15
C LEU A 151 5.87 -29.74 24.46
N ARG A 152 4.87 -29.49 23.61
CA ARG A 152 3.53 -30.07 23.76
C ARG A 152 3.54 -31.59 23.58
N SER A 153 4.31 -32.13 22.63
CA SER A 153 4.46 -33.58 22.48
C SER A 153 5.20 -34.21 23.66
N GLU A 154 6.26 -33.56 24.16
CA GLU A 154 7.00 -34.01 25.34
C GLU A 154 6.09 -34.03 26.58
N ALA A 155 5.30 -32.97 26.78
CA ALA A 155 4.34 -32.89 27.89
C ALA A 155 3.22 -33.95 27.78
N ALA A 156 2.80 -34.30 26.56
CA ALA A 156 1.83 -35.38 26.34
C ALA A 156 2.44 -36.74 26.70
N ALA A 157 3.66 -37.02 26.25
CA ALA A 157 4.39 -38.25 26.58
C ALA A 157 4.60 -38.40 28.09
N ALA A 158 5.03 -37.33 28.78
CA ALA A 158 5.20 -37.33 30.23
C ALA A 158 3.89 -37.64 30.98
N ARG A 159 2.74 -37.14 30.50
CA ARG A 159 1.43 -37.46 31.08
C ARG A 159 1.06 -38.92 30.89
N GLU A 160 1.37 -39.51 29.74
CA GLU A 160 1.15 -40.93 29.48
C GLU A 160 2.03 -41.81 30.38
N GLU A 161 3.29 -41.42 30.59
CA GLU A 161 4.22 -42.09 31.51
C GLU A 161 3.73 -42.01 32.96
N ILE A 162 3.31 -40.84 33.43
CA ILE A 162 2.71 -40.66 34.77
C ILE A 162 1.49 -41.58 34.91
N GLY A 163 0.57 -41.57 33.94
CA GLY A 163 -0.59 -42.45 33.96
C GLY A 163 -0.23 -43.94 33.96
N ALA A 164 0.87 -44.33 33.31
CA ALA A 164 1.38 -45.71 33.35
C ALA A 164 1.94 -46.09 34.72
N VAL A 165 2.68 -45.19 35.37
CA VAL A 165 3.19 -45.39 36.74
C VAL A 165 2.03 -45.49 37.74
N GLU A 166 1.05 -44.60 37.66
CA GLU A 166 -0.16 -44.64 38.51
C GLU A 166 -0.89 -45.99 38.43
N ARG A 167 -1.07 -46.52 37.20
CA ARG A 167 -1.66 -47.85 37.01
C ARG A 167 -0.84 -48.95 37.68
N ARG A 168 0.49 -48.93 37.55
CA ARG A 168 1.37 -49.91 38.22
C ARG A 168 1.28 -49.82 39.74
N VAL A 169 1.23 -48.61 40.29
CA VAL A 169 1.07 -48.38 41.73
C VAL A 169 -0.28 -48.93 42.23
N LEU A 170 -1.37 -48.70 41.49
CA LEU A 170 -2.68 -49.25 41.83
C LEU A 170 -2.68 -50.77 41.87
N VAL A 171 -2.10 -51.42 40.86
CA VAL A 171 -1.97 -52.90 40.82
C VAL A 171 -1.16 -53.41 42.01
N ARG A 172 -0.01 -52.79 42.32
CA ARG A 172 0.80 -53.17 43.49
C ARG A 172 0.04 -52.99 44.80
N ARG A 173 -0.74 -51.92 44.94
CA ARG A 173 -1.57 -51.67 46.12
C ARG A 173 -2.72 -52.68 46.25
N GLN A 174 -3.29 -53.14 45.14
CA GLN A 174 -4.29 -54.21 45.13
C GLN A 174 -3.66 -55.55 45.50
N ALA A 175 -2.49 -55.88 44.93
CA ALA A 175 -1.74 -57.08 45.27
C ALA A 175 -1.33 -57.12 46.75
N ALA A 176 -0.85 -56.01 47.30
CA ALA A 176 -0.51 -55.91 48.73
C ALA A 176 -1.74 -56.15 49.64
N ARG A 177 -2.91 -55.62 49.27
CA ARG A 177 -4.16 -55.89 50.01
C ARG A 177 -4.61 -57.34 49.91
N ALA A 178 -4.47 -57.96 48.73
CA ALA A 178 -4.76 -59.38 48.56
C ALA A 178 -3.85 -60.26 49.43
N LEU A 179 -2.55 -59.94 49.50
CA LEU A 179 -1.59 -60.62 50.36
C LEU A 179 -1.96 -60.46 51.85
N GLN A 180 -2.30 -59.26 52.30
CA GLN A 180 -2.75 -59.04 53.69
C GLN A 180 -4.01 -59.84 54.05
N LEU A 181 -4.94 -60.01 53.10
CA LEU A 181 -6.12 -60.85 53.31
C LEU A 181 -5.77 -62.33 53.34
N ALA A 182 -4.85 -62.77 52.48
CA ALA A 182 -4.36 -64.14 52.47
C ALA A 182 -3.62 -64.48 53.77
N GLU A 183 -2.77 -63.58 54.29
CA GLU A 183 -2.10 -63.72 55.58
C GLU A 183 -3.09 -63.89 56.73
N ARG A 184 -4.17 -63.09 56.75
CA ARG A 184 -5.24 -63.20 57.75
C ARG A 184 -6.02 -64.51 57.63
N ALA A 185 -6.27 -64.98 56.41
CA ALA A 185 -6.93 -66.27 56.17
C ALA A 185 -6.07 -67.43 56.67
N VAL A 186 -4.77 -67.45 56.35
CA VAL A 186 -3.83 -68.46 56.84
C VAL A 186 -3.71 -68.43 58.36
N ALA A 187 -3.69 -67.25 58.98
CA ALA A 187 -3.67 -67.13 60.45
C ALA A 187 -4.95 -67.71 61.09
N ALA A 188 -6.13 -67.49 60.47
CA ALA A 188 -7.38 -68.07 60.93
C ALA A 188 -7.40 -69.59 60.77
N GLU A 189 -6.93 -70.12 59.64
CA GLU A 189 -6.79 -71.56 59.40
C GLU A 189 -5.85 -72.20 60.43
N ALA A 190 -4.67 -71.62 60.66
CA ALA A 190 -3.72 -72.08 61.67
C ALA A 190 -4.34 -72.11 63.08
N HIS A 191 -5.13 -71.09 63.43
CA HIS A 191 -5.86 -71.06 64.70
C HIS A 191 -6.92 -72.17 64.78
N THR A 192 -7.70 -72.41 63.72
CA THR A 192 -8.68 -73.50 63.69
C THR A 192 -8.03 -74.88 63.80
N LEU A 193 -6.88 -75.08 63.14
CA LEU A 193 -6.12 -76.32 63.23
C LEU A 193 -5.58 -76.55 64.64
N ALA A 194 -5.00 -75.52 65.27
CA ALA A 194 -4.54 -75.59 66.65
C ALA A 194 -5.68 -75.93 67.62
N TRP A 195 -6.85 -75.31 67.44
CA TRP A 195 -8.04 -75.60 68.23
C TRP A 195 -8.54 -77.03 68.03
N SER A 196 -8.60 -77.52 66.79
CA SER A 196 -8.98 -78.91 66.50
C SER A 196 -7.97 -79.93 67.06
N ALA A 197 -6.67 -79.62 67.03
CA ALA A 197 -5.63 -80.47 67.59
C ALA A 197 -5.73 -80.54 69.12
N ALA A 198 -6.00 -79.42 69.78
CA ALA A 198 -6.26 -79.38 71.22
C ALA A 198 -7.52 -80.17 71.60
N ALA A 199 -8.62 -80.02 70.85
CA ALA A 199 -9.85 -80.78 71.07
C ALA A 199 -9.64 -82.29 70.85
N ALA A 200 -8.88 -82.68 69.82
CA ALA A 200 -8.52 -84.08 69.56
C ALA A 200 -7.64 -84.64 70.68
N ALA A 201 -6.67 -83.87 71.19
CA ALA A 201 -5.85 -84.26 72.33
C ALA A 201 -6.69 -84.43 73.61
N GLU A 202 -7.67 -83.56 73.87
CA GLU A 202 -8.61 -83.72 74.97
C GLU A 202 -9.47 -84.98 74.83
N GLN A 203 -9.98 -85.27 73.62
CA GLN A 203 -10.76 -86.49 73.37
C GLN A 203 -9.92 -87.75 73.54
N ALA A 204 -8.68 -87.74 73.04
CA ALA A 204 -7.73 -88.84 73.24
C ALA A 204 -7.37 -89.04 74.72
N ALA A 205 -7.27 -87.95 75.51
CA ALA A 205 -7.03 -88.02 76.96
C ALA A 205 -8.27 -88.48 77.74
N ARG A 206 -9.48 -88.20 77.26
CA ARG A 206 -10.74 -88.65 77.87
C ARG A 206 -11.11 -90.08 77.50
N ALA A 207 -10.68 -90.57 76.34
CA ALA A 207 -10.92 -91.94 75.91
C ALA A 207 -10.34 -92.87 76.99
N PRO A 208 -11.20 -93.51 77.82
CA PRO A 208 -10.73 -94.55 78.72
C PRO A 208 -10.08 -95.61 77.84
N GLY A 209 -9.01 -96.26 78.30
CA GLY A 209 -8.36 -97.37 77.59
C GLY A 209 -9.24 -98.63 77.44
N ALA A 210 -10.53 -98.45 77.19
CA ALA A 210 -11.54 -99.47 77.00
C ALA A 210 -11.43 -99.99 75.57
N GLY A 211 -10.73 -101.12 75.44
CA GLY A 211 -11.01 -102.22 74.53
C GLY A 211 -11.45 -101.87 73.12
N ALA A 212 -10.57 -102.16 72.16
CA ALA A 212 -10.87 -102.31 70.75
C ALA A 212 -12.11 -103.19 70.51
N ASP A 213 -13.26 -102.59 70.29
CA ASP A 213 -14.37 -103.12 69.47
C ASP A 213 -15.58 -102.19 69.57
N ALA A 214 -15.82 -101.40 68.52
CA ALA A 214 -17.15 -100.96 68.04
C ALA A 214 -17.00 -99.74 67.12
N ALA A 215 -16.76 -100.03 65.85
CA ALA A 215 -16.90 -99.10 64.76
C ALA A 215 -18.37 -98.68 64.62
N HIS A 216 -18.73 -97.50 65.10
CA HIS A 216 -19.93 -96.79 64.63
C HIS A 216 -19.52 -95.38 64.20
N HIS A 217 -18.98 -95.30 62.98
CA HIS A 217 -18.95 -94.03 62.25
C HIS A 217 -20.39 -93.62 62.00
N ASP A 218 -20.84 -92.65 62.80
CA ASP A 218 -22.15 -92.01 62.73
C ASP A 218 -22.19 -91.08 61.50
N VAL A 219 -22.07 -91.68 60.31
CA VAL A 219 -22.43 -91.02 59.05
C VAL A 219 -23.95 -90.92 59.10
N VAL A 220 -24.45 -89.80 59.60
CA VAL A 220 -25.89 -89.49 59.58
C VAL A 220 -26.34 -89.60 58.13
N ALA A 221 -26.98 -90.73 57.80
CA ALA A 221 -27.55 -90.97 56.49
C ALA A 221 -28.67 -89.94 56.33
N LEU A 222 -28.36 -88.80 55.70
CA LEU A 222 -29.39 -87.83 55.35
C LEU A 222 -30.42 -88.58 54.51
N PRO A 223 -31.70 -88.54 54.89
CA PRO A 223 -32.75 -89.16 54.09
C PRO A 223 -32.62 -88.67 52.65
N ALA A 224 -32.69 -89.58 51.67
CA ALA A 224 -32.46 -89.26 50.26
C ALA A 224 -33.25 -88.03 49.77
N ARG A 225 -34.44 -87.81 50.33
CA ARG A 225 -35.29 -86.63 50.09
C ARG A 225 -34.59 -85.30 50.41
N MET A 226 -33.85 -85.21 51.52
CA MET A 226 -33.19 -83.97 51.93
C MET A 226 -31.98 -83.64 51.04
N LEU A 227 -31.29 -84.68 50.54
CA LEU A 227 -30.24 -84.50 49.53
C LEU A 227 -30.80 -83.98 48.20
N GLU A 228 -31.97 -84.46 47.77
CA GLU A 228 -32.64 -83.93 46.58
C GLU A 228 -33.10 -82.48 46.75
N GLU A 229 -33.65 -82.12 47.91
CA GLU A 229 -34.06 -80.75 48.23
C GLU A 229 -32.86 -79.79 48.23
N LEU A 230 -31.73 -80.20 48.82
CA LEU A 230 -30.48 -79.44 48.77
C LEU A 230 -29.95 -79.27 47.35
N ARG A 231 -29.96 -80.34 46.53
CA ARG A 231 -29.57 -80.25 45.11
C ARG A 231 -30.44 -79.27 44.34
N ARG A 232 -31.76 -79.33 44.50
CA ARG A 232 -32.69 -78.36 43.89
C ARG A 232 -32.43 -76.93 44.37
N GLY A 233 -32.08 -76.75 45.65
CA GLY A 233 -31.71 -75.46 46.21
C GLY A 233 -30.43 -74.88 45.59
N VAL A 234 -29.38 -75.71 45.46
CA VAL A 234 -28.12 -75.30 44.82
C VAL A 234 -28.33 -74.97 43.35
N GLU A 235 -29.02 -75.82 42.59
CA GLU A 235 -29.35 -75.55 41.19
C GLU A 235 -30.16 -74.25 41.01
N ALA A 236 -31.07 -73.95 41.94
CA ALA A 236 -31.85 -72.71 41.91
C ALA A 236 -30.98 -71.47 42.18
N GLU A 237 -30.01 -71.56 43.11
CA GLU A 237 -29.05 -70.47 43.35
C GLU A 237 -28.04 -70.30 42.21
N GLU A 238 -27.58 -71.40 41.59
CA GLU A 238 -26.73 -71.36 40.39
C GLU A 238 -27.45 -70.65 39.24
N ARG A 239 -28.71 -71.00 38.94
CA ARG A 239 -29.51 -70.28 37.93
C ARG A 239 -29.68 -68.79 38.24
N LYS A 240 -29.84 -68.43 39.52
CA LYS A 240 -29.89 -67.01 39.94
C LYS A 240 -28.54 -66.31 39.79
N ALA A 241 -27.43 -67.01 39.99
CA ALA A 241 -26.09 -66.46 39.81
C ALA A 241 -25.81 -66.25 38.31
N GLU A 242 -26.16 -67.22 37.47
CA GLU A 242 -26.08 -67.13 36.01
C GLU A 242 -26.89 -65.96 35.47
N ALA A 243 -28.15 -65.80 35.91
CA ALA A 243 -29.00 -64.67 35.53
C ALA A 243 -28.38 -63.30 35.90
N ARG A 244 -27.76 -63.19 37.08
CA ARG A 244 -27.05 -61.97 37.51
C ARG A 244 -25.83 -61.67 36.64
N VAL A 245 -25.08 -62.69 36.22
CA VAL A 245 -23.94 -62.54 35.30
C VAL A 245 -24.42 -62.10 33.93
N GLU A 246 -25.47 -62.72 33.39
CA GLU A 246 -26.05 -62.38 32.09
C GLU A 246 -26.55 -60.92 32.06
N GLU A 247 -27.24 -60.48 33.13
CA GLU A 247 -27.67 -59.09 33.29
C GLU A 247 -26.49 -58.11 33.33
N ALA A 248 -25.45 -58.42 34.12
CA ALA A 248 -24.25 -57.58 34.21
C ALA A 248 -23.52 -57.47 32.86
N GLU A 249 -23.45 -58.55 32.10
CA GLU A 249 -22.91 -58.55 30.75
C GLU A 249 -23.78 -57.74 29.77
N ALA A 250 -25.11 -57.87 29.85
CA ALA A 250 -26.03 -57.08 29.05
C ALA A 250 -25.86 -55.58 29.30
N LEU A 251 -25.72 -55.16 30.56
CA LEU A 251 -25.42 -53.77 30.93
C LEU A 251 -24.06 -53.31 30.38
N ARG A 252 -23.04 -54.17 30.42
CA ARG A 252 -21.71 -53.87 29.85
C ARG A 252 -21.77 -53.71 28.32
N ARG A 253 -22.53 -54.57 27.61
CA ARG A 253 -22.77 -54.46 26.17
C ARG A 253 -23.54 -53.17 25.84
N ALA A 254 -24.59 -52.85 26.59
CA ALA A 254 -25.35 -51.61 26.42
C ALA A 254 -24.48 -50.35 26.65
N ALA A 255 -23.64 -50.34 27.68
CA ALA A 255 -22.71 -49.25 27.96
C ALA A 255 -21.68 -49.06 26.83
N LYS A 256 -21.12 -50.15 26.29
CA LYS A 256 -20.24 -50.11 25.11
C LYS A 256 -20.96 -49.55 23.88
N ALA A 257 -22.19 -50.00 23.61
CA ALA A 257 -23.00 -49.49 22.50
C ALA A 257 -23.28 -47.98 22.63
N ARG A 258 -23.60 -47.49 23.84
CA ARG A 258 -23.77 -46.05 24.11
C ARG A 258 -22.49 -45.25 23.85
N ARG A 259 -21.33 -45.75 24.28
CA ARG A 259 -20.03 -45.11 24.01
C ARG A 259 -19.70 -45.07 22.52
N ALA A 260 -19.96 -46.17 21.79
CA ALA A 260 -19.77 -46.23 20.35
C ALA A 260 -20.70 -45.25 19.61
N ALA A 261 -21.97 -45.17 20.00
CA ALA A 261 -22.92 -44.21 19.44
C ALA A 261 -22.52 -42.75 19.71
N ALA A 262 -22.02 -42.45 20.91
CA ALA A 262 -21.50 -41.12 21.23
C ALA A 262 -20.25 -40.76 20.40
N ALA A 263 -19.34 -41.71 20.21
CA ALA A 263 -18.18 -41.52 19.35
C ALA A 263 -18.57 -41.29 17.88
N ALA A 264 -19.56 -42.03 17.37
CA ALA A 264 -20.10 -41.84 16.03
C ALA A 264 -20.70 -40.43 15.83
N ARG A 265 -21.54 -39.96 16.76
CA ARG A 265 -22.09 -38.58 16.74
C ARG A 265 -21.00 -37.51 16.74
N LEU A 266 -19.93 -37.70 17.51
CA LEU A 266 -18.80 -36.78 17.54
C LEU A 266 -18.00 -36.80 16.22
N ALA A 267 -17.84 -37.98 15.61
CA ALA A 267 -17.21 -38.12 14.29
C ALA A 267 -18.04 -37.43 13.20
N GLU A 268 -19.37 -37.61 13.20
CA GLU A 268 -20.30 -36.91 12.31
C GLU A 268 -20.25 -35.39 12.49
N ALA A 269 -20.24 -34.90 13.73
CA ALA A 269 -20.10 -33.47 14.00
C ALA A 269 -18.77 -32.90 13.48
N ARG A 270 -17.67 -33.65 13.62
CA ARG A 270 -16.38 -33.27 13.03
C ARG A 270 -16.40 -33.31 11.50
N ALA A 271 -17.09 -34.27 10.90
CA ALA A 271 -17.28 -34.34 9.44
C ALA A 271 -18.07 -33.12 8.94
N ARG A 272 -19.22 -32.81 9.54
CA ARG A 272 -20.01 -31.60 9.23
C ARG A 272 -19.20 -30.31 9.37
N LYS A 273 -18.35 -30.22 10.40
CA LYS A 273 -17.45 -29.06 10.58
C LYS A 273 -16.42 -28.95 9.46
N ARG A 274 -15.88 -30.08 8.98
CA ARG A 274 -14.95 -30.10 7.83
C ARG A 274 -15.66 -29.71 6.54
N GLU A 275 -16.86 -30.24 6.31
CA GLU A 275 -17.70 -29.88 5.15
C GLU A 275 -18.07 -28.40 5.16
N ALA A 276 -18.47 -27.84 6.31
CA ALA A 276 -18.76 -26.41 6.43
C ALA A 276 -17.52 -25.55 6.18
N ALA A 277 -16.34 -25.96 6.67
CA ALA A 277 -15.08 -25.27 6.40
C ALA A 277 -14.65 -25.38 4.92
N GLU A 278 -14.99 -26.48 4.25
CA GLU A 278 -14.76 -26.63 2.81
C GLU A 278 -15.74 -25.80 1.98
N GLN A 279 -17.03 -25.77 2.35
CA GLN A 279 -18.03 -24.90 1.73
C GLN A 279 -17.68 -23.41 1.89
N GLY A 280 -17.18 -23.01 3.07
CA GLY A 280 -16.66 -21.67 3.30
C GLY A 280 -15.54 -21.32 2.33
N ARG A 281 -14.54 -22.21 2.19
CA ARG A 281 -13.44 -22.04 1.23
C ARG A 281 -13.91 -21.99 -0.23
N ARG A 282 -14.94 -22.77 -0.60
CA ARG A 282 -15.52 -22.72 -1.95
C ARG A 282 -16.21 -21.37 -2.22
N ARG A 283 -16.98 -20.86 -1.27
CA ARG A 283 -17.62 -19.53 -1.37
C ARG A 283 -16.60 -18.40 -1.45
N ASP A 284 -15.53 -18.47 -0.66
CA ASP A 284 -14.45 -17.48 -0.70
C ASP A 284 -13.75 -17.48 -2.07
N ALA A 285 -13.48 -18.67 -2.62
CA ALA A 285 -12.90 -18.80 -3.97
C ALA A 285 -13.84 -18.31 -5.09
N GLU A 286 -15.16 -18.47 -4.95
CA GLU A 286 -16.15 -17.93 -5.88
C GLU A 286 -16.25 -16.40 -5.80
N ASN A 287 -16.23 -15.83 -4.59
CA ASN A 287 -16.21 -14.39 -4.38
C ASN A 287 -14.93 -13.75 -4.95
N GLU A 288 -13.76 -14.36 -4.74
CA GLU A 288 -12.51 -13.88 -5.32
C GLU A 288 -12.54 -13.91 -6.86
N ARG A 289 -13.22 -14.88 -7.48
CA ARG A 289 -13.42 -14.90 -8.94
C ARG A 289 -14.38 -13.80 -9.39
N GLY A 290 -15.48 -13.57 -8.67
CA GLY A 290 -16.43 -12.50 -8.95
C GLY A 290 -15.80 -11.10 -8.90
N ASP A 291 -15.02 -10.82 -7.86
CA ASP A 291 -14.33 -9.53 -7.69
C ASP A 291 -13.27 -9.30 -8.77
N ASN A 292 -12.53 -10.36 -9.15
CA ASN A 292 -11.55 -10.26 -10.23
C ASN A 292 -12.20 -10.05 -11.61
N ALA A 293 -13.37 -10.66 -11.86
CA ALA A 293 -14.13 -10.42 -13.08
C ALA A 293 -14.65 -8.97 -13.14
N ALA A 294 -15.22 -8.46 -12.05
CA ALA A 294 -15.70 -7.09 -11.95
C ALA A 294 -14.56 -6.06 -12.11
N ARG A 295 -13.38 -6.34 -11.55
CA ARG A 295 -12.18 -5.49 -11.74
C ARG A 295 -11.70 -5.48 -13.19
N ARG A 296 -11.68 -6.64 -13.87
CA ARG A 296 -11.28 -6.73 -15.28
C ARG A 296 -12.23 -5.97 -16.19
N SER A 297 -13.53 -5.99 -15.93
CA SER A 297 -14.51 -5.21 -16.71
C SER A 297 -14.32 -3.70 -16.51
N ARG A 298 -13.90 -3.24 -15.33
CA ARG A 298 -13.70 -1.81 -15.05
C ARG A 298 -12.39 -1.24 -15.63
N SER A 299 -11.35 -2.06 -15.82
CA SER A 299 -10.07 -1.57 -16.36
C SER A 299 -10.03 -1.44 -17.89
N GLY A 300 -11.05 -1.91 -18.61
CA GLY A 300 -11.06 -1.94 -20.08
C GLY A 300 -11.49 -0.64 -20.76
N GLY A 301 -12.12 0.29 -20.05
CA GLY A 301 -12.71 1.47 -20.68
C GLY A 301 -12.74 2.64 -19.74
N THR A 302 -11.68 3.43 -19.76
CA THR A 302 -11.80 4.87 -20.01
C THR A 302 -10.41 5.50 -19.90
N ARG A 303 -9.92 6.01 -21.02
CA ARG A 303 -8.92 7.08 -21.02
C ARG A 303 -9.62 8.33 -20.51
N LEU A 304 -9.91 8.40 -19.20
CA LEU A 304 -10.47 9.62 -18.62
C LEU A 304 -9.37 10.67 -18.64
N ALA A 305 -9.55 11.59 -19.57
CA ALA A 305 -8.90 12.88 -19.60
C ALA A 305 -8.80 13.43 -18.18
N ALA A 306 -7.59 13.83 -17.80
CA ALA A 306 -7.29 14.50 -16.54
C ALA A 306 -8.13 15.78 -16.44
N ARG A 307 -9.35 15.66 -15.91
CA ARG A 307 -10.11 16.81 -15.44
C ARG A 307 -9.38 17.33 -14.20
N LYS A 308 -8.69 18.45 -14.40
CA LYS A 308 -8.07 19.28 -13.37
C LYS A 308 -9.08 19.44 -12.22
N LEU A 309 -8.85 18.77 -11.11
CA LEU A 309 -9.62 19.02 -9.90
C LEU A 309 -9.24 20.41 -9.38
N PRO A 310 -10.22 21.27 -9.06
CA PRO A 310 -9.98 22.59 -8.50
C PRO A 310 -9.19 22.51 -7.19
N SER A 311 -8.17 23.35 -7.08
CA SER A 311 -7.16 23.39 -6.00
C SER A 311 -7.67 23.86 -4.62
N TRP A 312 -8.99 23.98 -4.41
CA TRP A 312 -9.53 24.52 -3.16
C TRP A 312 -9.67 23.45 -2.04
N LEU A 313 -9.47 22.17 -2.31
CA LEU A 313 -9.53 21.12 -1.28
C LEU A 313 -8.30 21.03 -0.35
N CYS A 314 -7.30 21.90 -0.50
CA CYS A 314 -6.11 21.91 0.38
C CYS A 314 -6.34 22.60 1.75
N ALA A 315 -7.55 23.05 2.07
CA ALA A 315 -7.84 23.76 3.32
C ALA A 315 -8.75 22.96 4.26
N VAL A 316 -8.41 21.70 4.57
CA VAL A 316 -9.05 20.99 5.69
C VAL A 316 -7.98 20.60 6.71
N GLY A 317 -7.87 21.46 7.72
CA GLY A 317 -8.09 20.99 9.09
C GLY A 317 -6.97 20.14 9.66
N ARG A 318 -5.82 20.76 9.87
CA ARG A 318 -4.79 20.34 10.82
C ARG A 318 -5.28 20.58 12.26
N SER A 319 -6.40 19.97 12.67
CA SER A 319 -6.89 20.08 14.05
C SER A 319 -6.27 18.98 14.91
N GLY A 320 -5.45 19.39 15.87
CA GLY A 320 -4.72 18.50 16.77
C GLY A 320 -5.62 17.70 17.70
N GLY A 321 -5.61 16.38 17.55
CA GLY A 321 -6.09 15.44 18.56
C GLY A 321 -4.98 15.08 19.53
N ARG A 322 -4.66 15.99 20.46
CA ARG A 322 -3.99 15.65 21.71
C ARG A 322 -4.99 14.87 22.56
N SER A 323 -4.82 13.56 22.72
CA SER A 323 -5.53 12.82 23.76
C SER A 323 -4.75 11.61 24.24
N GLN A 324 -4.22 11.80 25.45
CA GLN A 324 -4.13 10.81 26.52
C GLN A 324 -3.17 9.64 26.30
N ALA A 325 -1.92 9.90 26.65
CA ALA A 325 -1.03 8.91 27.22
C ALA A 325 -1.67 8.37 28.51
N THR A 326 -2.37 7.26 28.41
CA THR A 326 -2.85 6.51 29.57
C THR A 326 -1.65 5.85 30.23
N ALA A 327 -1.23 6.40 31.36
CA ALA A 327 -0.27 5.79 32.27
C ALA A 327 -0.87 4.48 32.80
N MET A 328 -0.45 3.34 32.25
CA MET A 328 -0.72 2.05 32.89
C MET A 328 0.28 1.87 34.03
N ALA A 329 -0.23 2.10 35.23
CA ALA A 329 0.44 1.89 36.50
C ALA A 329 0.99 0.46 36.60
N ALA A 330 2.29 0.38 36.86
CA ALA A 330 2.97 -0.82 37.29
C ALA A 330 2.50 -1.18 38.71
N HIS A 331 1.53 -2.07 38.82
CA HIS A 331 1.27 -2.75 40.08
C HIS A 331 2.33 -3.83 40.28
N GLY A 332 3.34 -3.50 41.08
CA GLY A 332 4.23 -4.47 41.70
C GLY A 332 3.44 -5.34 42.66
N THR A 333 3.22 -6.59 42.29
CA THR A 333 2.81 -7.64 43.23
C THR A 333 4.07 -8.26 43.82
N ASN A 334 4.33 -7.83 45.04
CA ASN A 334 5.28 -8.38 45.99
C ASN A 334 4.75 -9.74 46.48
N ARG A 335 5.42 -10.86 46.15
CA ARG A 335 5.42 -12.12 46.92
C ARG A 335 6.46 -13.09 46.37
#